data_AF-T0JJ71-F1
#
_entry.id   AF-T0JJ71-F1
#
_cell.length_a   1.000
_cell.length_b   1.000
_cell.length_c   1.000
_cell.angle_alpha   90.00
_cell.angle_beta   90.00
_cell.angle_gamma   90.00
#
_symmetry.space_group_name_H-M   'P 1'
#
loop_
_entity.id
_entity.type
_entity.pdbx_description
1 polymer ?
#
loop_
_entity_poly.entity_id
_entity_poly.type
_entity_poly.pdbx_seq_one_letter_code
_entity_poly.pdbx_strand_id
1 'polypeptide(L)'
;MKNLSLLSVLCILALLLCPSAKLYADSPLQRVAGNDRYQTTIQISQKGWPDKSAYVIIATGQNFADALCAAPLSQKYNCPILLNIKENLLSSTKKEIQRLEAKNAVIIGGTGAISENVENELKAIGLSCTRISGQARNNHQAIPVCLGQLYVNMQARVRLLLRAQVQPLTGSAIYLSRAFLTKSTMPNIVITIYRLQLISELSAALSKLNKYR
;
A
#
# COMPACT_ATOMS: atom_id res chain seq x y z
N MET A 1 -63.47 -9.16 11.99
CA MET A 1 -62.58 -8.79 13.12
C MET A 1 -61.68 -9.93 13.65
N LYS A 2 -61.69 -11.15 13.09
CA LYS A 2 -60.91 -12.29 13.64
C LYS A 2 -59.47 -12.44 13.10
N ASN A 3 -59.09 -11.69 12.05
CA ASN A 3 -57.80 -11.86 11.37
C ASN A 3 -56.69 -10.95 11.94
N LEU A 4 -57.06 -9.97 12.78
CA LEU A 4 -56.14 -8.97 13.33
C LEU A 4 -55.29 -9.55 14.48
N SER A 5 -55.81 -10.53 15.23
CA SER A 5 -55.03 -11.20 16.29
C SER A 5 -54.07 -12.25 15.76
N LEU A 6 -54.33 -12.83 14.58
CA LEU A 6 -53.43 -13.82 13.99
C LEU A 6 -52.17 -13.16 13.43
N LEU A 7 -52.31 -11.97 12.83
CA LEU A 7 -51.20 -11.20 12.29
C LEU A 7 -50.27 -10.68 13.40
N SER A 8 -50.83 -10.26 14.54
CA SER A 8 -50.03 -9.82 15.68
C SER A 8 -49.22 -10.96 16.31
N VAL A 9 -49.82 -12.16 16.43
CA VAL A 9 -49.13 -13.35 16.94
C VAL A 9 -48.01 -13.79 16.00
N LEU A 10 -48.22 -13.72 14.67
CA LEU A 10 -47.21 -14.07 13.68
C LEU A 10 -46.02 -13.09 13.71
N CYS A 11 -46.27 -11.78 13.88
CA CYS A 11 -45.21 -10.79 14.01
C CYS A 11 -44.38 -10.98 15.28
N ILE A 12 -45.02 -11.30 16.42
CA ILE A 12 -44.31 -11.55 17.69
C ILE A 12 -43.47 -12.83 17.59
N LEU A 13 -43.99 -13.88 16.95
CA LEU A 13 -43.25 -15.12 16.73
C LEU A 13 -42.05 -14.93 15.78
N ALA A 14 -42.20 -14.11 14.73
CA ALA A 14 -41.11 -13.75 13.82
C ALA A 14 -39.99 -12.95 14.51
N LEU A 15 -40.33 -12.08 15.47
CA LEU A 15 -39.37 -11.36 16.30
C LEU A 15 -38.60 -12.29 17.27
N LEU A 16 -39.25 -13.33 17.79
CA LEU A 16 -38.63 -14.33 18.68
C LEU A 16 -37.74 -15.33 17.92
N LEU A 17 -38.01 -15.57 16.63
CA LEU A 17 -37.25 -16.48 15.76
C LEU A 17 -36.10 -15.78 15.02
N CYS A 18 -35.95 -14.46 15.14
CA CYS A 18 -34.79 -13.75 14.61
C CYS A 18 -33.54 -14.18 15.41
N PRO A 19 -32.57 -14.90 14.81
CA PRO A 19 -31.30 -15.12 15.48
C PRO A 19 -30.69 -13.75 15.73
N SER A 20 -30.38 -13.44 16.99
CA SER A 20 -29.71 -12.19 17.36
C SER A 20 -28.53 -11.99 16.41
N ALA A 21 -28.57 -10.93 15.60
CA ALA A 21 -27.46 -10.60 14.73
C ALA A 21 -26.23 -10.53 15.64
N LYS A 22 -25.27 -11.43 15.44
CA LYS A 22 -23.97 -11.33 16.10
C LYS A 22 -23.37 -10.03 15.61
N LEU A 23 -23.53 -8.97 16.40
CA LEU A 23 -22.74 -7.77 16.27
C LEU A 23 -21.32 -8.23 16.55
N TYR A 24 -20.53 -8.39 15.49
CA TYR A 24 -19.09 -8.43 15.63
C TYR A 24 -18.73 -7.06 16.20
N ALA A 25 -18.58 -6.99 17.51
CA ALA A 25 -17.87 -5.89 18.14
C ALA A 25 -16.53 -5.81 17.40
N ASP A 26 -16.29 -4.66 16.78
CA ASP A 26 -15.03 -4.34 16.12
C ASP A 26 -13.91 -4.78 17.09
N SER A 27 -13.08 -5.72 16.66
CA SER A 27 -12.01 -6.25 17.52
C SER A 27 -11.25 -5.05 18.06
N PRO A 28 -10.93 -4.99 19.37
CA PRO A 28 -10.38 -3.78 19.98
C PRO A 28 -9.20 -3.30 19.13
N LEU A 29 -9.37 -2.11 18.55
CA LEU A 29 -8.48 -1.59 17.52
C LEU A 29 -7.11 -1.36 18.16
N GLN A 30 -6.20 -2.32 17.98
CA GLN A 30 -4.91 -2.28 18.64
C GLN A 30 -4.04 -1.23 17.95
N ARG A 31 -3.95 -0.05 18.56
CA ARG A 31 -3.09 1.03 18.12
C ARG A 31 -1.63 0.58 18.17
N VAL A 32 -0.93 0.77 17.04
CA VAL A 32 0.51 0.54 16.93
C VAL A 32 1.18 1.90 16.87
N ALA A 33 1.93 2.25 17.89
CA ALA A 33 2.65 3.51 17.96
C ALA A 33 3.79 3.43 18.96
N GLY A 34 4.84 4.22 18.71
CA GLY A 34 5.91 4.48 19.66
C GLY A 34 5.91 5.94 20.11
N ASN A 35 6.89 6.28 20.96
CA ASN A 35 7.08 7.64 21.47
C ASN A 35 7.48 8.64 20.37
N ASP A 36 8.07 8.13 19.30
CA ASP A 36 8.46 8.92 18.13
C ASP A 36 8.24 8.12 16.83
N ARG A 37 8.56 8.74 15.70
CA ARG A 37 8.43 8.13 14.37
C ARG A 37 9.34 6.90 14.19
N TYR A 38 10.52 6.90 14.80
CA TYR A 38 11.48 5.79 14.69
C TYR A 38 10.97 4.57 15.46
N GLN A 39 10.53 4.77 16.70
CA GLN A 39 9.90 3.75 17.55
C GLN A 39 8.61 3.23 16.92
N THR A 40 7.80 4.09 16.31
CA THR A 40 6.58 3.65 15.61
C THR A 40 6.91 2.69 14.48
N THR A 41 7.97 2.94 13.69
CA THR A 41 8.36 2.01 12.62
C THR A 41 8.89 0.68 13.14
N ILE A 42 9.54 0.68 14.30
CA ILE A 42 9.96 -0.56 14.98
C ILE A 42 8.75 -1.35 15.45
N GLN A 43 7.75 -0.71 16.06
CA GLN A 43 6.51 -1.37 16.48
C GLN A 43 5.73 -1.96 15.29
N ILE A 44 5.70 -1.24 14.16
CA ILE A 44 5.12 -1.74 12.91
C ILE A 44 5.90 -2.95 12.39
N SER A 45 7.23 -2.89 12.43
CA SER A 45 8.12 -3.98 12.04
C SER A 45 7.86 -5.24 12.89
N GLN A 46 7.79 -5.09 14.21
CA GLN A 46 7.53 -6.20 15.13
C GLN A 46 6.16 -6.84 14.93
N LYS A 47 5.14 -6.04 14.60
CA LYS A 47 3.79 -6.55 14.33
C LYS A 47 3.67 -7.21 12.95
N GLY A 48 4.29 -6.64 11.92
CA GLY A 48 4.22 -7.14 10.55
C GLY A 48 5.19 -8.29 10.24
N TRP A 49 6.32 -8.33 10.94
CA TRP A 49 7.41 -9.29 10.78
C TRP A 49 7.85 -9.82 12.15
N PRO A 50 7.01 -10.63 12.81
CA PRO A 50 7.31 -11.15 14.16
C PRO A 50 8.56 -12.04 14.17
N ASP A 51 8.84 -12.73 13.07
CA ASP A 51 10.00 -13.60 12.92
C ASP A 51 11.16 -12.84 12.26
N LYS A 52 11.53 -13.25 11.03
CA LYS A 52 12.70 -12.78 10.30
C LYS A 52 12.30 -12.06 9.02
N SER A 53 13.19 -11.19 8.53
CA SER A 53 13.09 -10.56 7.23
C SER A 53 14.46 -10.47 6.60
N ALA A 54 14.66 -11.16 5.46
CA ALA A 54 15.95 -11.17 4.77
C ALA A 54 16.39 -9.79 4.25
N TYR A 55 15.41 -8.92 3.99
CA TYR A 55 15.59 -7.55 3.55
C TYR A 55 15.10 -6.57 4.61
N VAL A 56 15.65 -5.36 4.60
CA VAL A 56 15.11 -4.21 5.34
C VAL A 56 15.27 -2.97 4.48
N ILE A 57 14.27 -2.09 4.51
CA ILE A 57 14.37 -0.80 3.81
C ILE A 57 14.68 0.27 4.85
N ILE A 58 15.72 1.05 4.59
CA ILE A 58 16.14 2.18 5.42
C ILE A 58 15.78 3.46 4.69
N ALA A 59 14.94 4.29 5.30
CA ALA A 59 14.57 5.60 4.79
C ALA A 59 14.82 6.68 5.85
N THR A 60 14.94 7.93 5.41
CA THR A 60 15.07 9.05 6.35
C THR A 60 13.77 9.31 7.10
N GLY A 61 13.86 9.48 8.42
CA GLY A 61 12.74 9.94 9.23
C GLY A 61 12.41 11.42 9.04
N GLN A 62 13.26 12.19 8.34
CA GLN A 62 13.11 13.64 8.21
C GLN A 62 12.40 14.05 6.90
N ASN A 63 12.54 13.28 5.82
CA ASN A 63 11.92 13.56 4.52
C ASN A 63 10.93 12.45 4.15
N PHE A 64 9.63 12.72 4.30
CA PHE A 64 8.58 11.72 4.15
C PHE A 64 8.42 11.17 2.71
N ALA A 65 8.81 11.95 1.70
CA ALA A 65 8.65 11.55 0.30
C ALA A 65 9.43 10.28 -0.05
N ASP A 66 10.64 10.13 0.50
CA ASP A 66 11.50 8.97 0.24
C ASP A 66 10.92 7.69 0.89
N ALA A 67 10.39 7.81 2.11
CA ALA A 67 9.73 6.71 2.80
C ALA A 67 8.42 6.29 2.12
N LEU A 68 7.63 7.24 1.61
CA LEU A 68 6.37 6.96 0.92
C LEU A 68 6.60 6.15 -0.37
N CYS A 69 7.64 6.49 -1.12
CA CYS A 69 8.02 5.79 -2.35
C CYS A 69 8.53 4.37 -2.09
N ALA A 70 8.92 4.04 -0.85
CA ALA A 70 9.44 2.72 -0.48
C ALA A 70 8.34 1.66 -0.25
N ALA A 71 7.07 2.05 -0.08
CA ALA A 71 5.97 1.12 0.22
C ALA A 71 5.81 -0.05 -0.80
N PRO A 72 5.88 0.18 -2.13
CA PRO A 72 5.80 -0.92 -3.11
C PRO A 72 7.02 -1.84 -3.05
N LEU A 73 8.19 -1.28 -2.71
CA LEU A 73 9.42 -2.03 -2.59
C LEU A 73 9.40 -2.91 -1.34
N SER A 74 8.86 -2.38 -0.24
CA SER A 74 8.59 -3.11 1.00
C SER A 74 7.67 -4.29 0.74
N GLN A 75 6.60 -4.09 -0.03
CA GLN A 75 5.71 -5.17 -0.44
C GLN A 75 6.42 -6.20 -1.33
N LYS A 76 7.23 -5.76 -2.30
CA LYS A 76 7.94 -6.64 -3.24
C LYS A 76 8.93 -7.58 -2.53
N TYR A 77 9.68 -7.06 -1.57
CA TYR A 77 10.65 -7.84 -0.80
C TYR A 77 10.08 -8.42 0.49
N ASN A 78 8.78 -8.21 0.75
CA ASN A 78 8.11 -8.54 1.99
C ASN A 78 8.94 -8.17 3.22
N CYS A 79 9.29 -6.89 3.35
CA CYS A 79 10.20 -6.40 4.38
C CYS A 79 9.74 -5.08 5.02
N PRO A 80 10.13 -4.80 6.28
CA PRO A 80 9.75 -3.58 6.94
C PRO A 80 10.52 -2.37 6.41
N ILE A 81 9.88 -1.20 6.56
CA ILE A 81 10.52 0.11 6.36
C ILE A 81 10.89 0.64 7.75
N LEU A 82 12.18 0.77 8.01
CA LEU A 82 12.69 1.39 9.23
C LEU A 82 13.16 2.82 8.92
N LEU A 83 12.75 3.75 9.78
CA LEU A 83 13.23 5.12 9.70
C LEU A 83 14.54 5.27 10.46
N ASN A 84 15.44 6.10 9.93
CA ASN A 84 16.67 6.48 10.60
C ASN A 84 16.94 7.98 10.46
N ILE A 85 17.80 8.52 11.33
CA ILE A 85 18.34 9.87 11.16
C ILE A 85 19.41 9.89 10.06
N LYS A 86 19.73 11.09 9.58
CA LYS A 86 20.71 11.27 8.50
C LYS A 86 22.11 10.81 8.88
N GLU A 87 22.60 11.22 10.05
CA GLU A 87 24.04 11.19 10.34
C GLU A 87 24.55 9.85 10.85
N ASN A 88 23.78 9.18 11.73
CA ASN A 88 24.23 7.97 12.45
C ASN A 88 23.14 6.91 12.47
N LEU A 89 23.51 5.63 12.55
CA LEU A 89 22.56 4.54 12.72
C LEU A 89 22.00 4.55 14.16
N LEU A 90 20.69 4.72 14.30
CA LEU A 90 20.05 4.67 15.62
C LEU A 90 20.23 3.27 16.23
N SER A 91 20.53 3.25 17.53
CA SER A 91 20.69 2.00 18.29
C SER A 91 19.41 1.15 18.27
N SER A 92 18.24 1.78 18.26
CA SER A 92 16.95 1.13 18.13
C SER A 92 16.75 0.47 16.75
N THR A 93 17.11 1.17 15.69
CA THR A 93 17.07 0.63 14.31
C THR A 93 18.05 -0.52 14.15
N LYS A 94 19.28 -0.40 14.68
CA LYS A 94 20.27 -1.48 14.67
C LYS A 94 19.76 -2.74 15.38
N LYS A 95 19.16 -2.59 16.57
CA LYS A 95 18.57 -3.73 17.31
C LYS A 95 17.45 -4.40 16.53
N GLU A 96 16.60 -3.62 15.87
CA GLU A 96 15.51 -4.18 15.07
C GLU A 96 16.01 -4.92 13.83
N ILE A 97 17.05 -4.41 13.15
CA ILE A 97 17.72 -5.11 12.05
C ILE A 97 18.29 -6.45 12.51
N GLN A 98 18.91 -6.50 13.69
CA GLN A 98 19.45 -7.72 14.27
C GLN A 98 18.33 -8.72 14.64
N ARG A 99 17.23 -8.25 15.23
CA ARG A 99 16.06 -9.08 15.54
C ARG A 99 15.49 -9.76 14.29
N LEU A 100 15.42 -9.02 13.19
CA LEU A 100 14.94 -9.51 11.90
C LEU A 100 15.91 -10.45 11.19
N GLU A 101 17.16 -10.55 11.66
CA GLU A 101 18.26 -11.27 11.01
C GLU A 101 18.48 -10.87 9.54
N ALA A 102 18.24 -9.59 9.22
CA ALA A 102 18.33 -9.09 7.86
C ALA A 102 19.75 -9.22 7.30
N LYS A 103 19.84 -9.62 6.02
CA LYS A 103 21.11 -9.75 5.28
C LYS A 103 21.31 -8.62 4.28
N ASN A 104 20.21 -8.02 3.82
CA ASN A 104 20.23 -6.99 2.80
C ASN A 104 19.55 -5.72 3.31
N ALA A 105 20.21 -4.59 3.20
CA ALA A 105 19.63 -3.27 3.46
C ALA A 105 19.45 -2.50 2.16
N VAL A 106 18.23 -2.01 1.91
CA VAL A 106 17.95 -1.11 0.80
C VAL A 106 17.77 0.29 1.34
N ILE A 107 18.70 1.18 1.03
CA ILE A 107 18.68 2.58 1.47
C ILE A 107 17.93 3.39 0.42
N ILE A 108 16.85 4.06 0.83
CA ILE A 108 16.06 4.94 -0.03
C ILE A 108 16.41 6.39 0.28
N GLY A 109 16.90 7.09 -0.74
CA GLY A 109 17.35 8.47 -0.64
C GLY A 109 18.86 8.63 -0.84
N GLY A 110 19.25 9.81 -1.30
CA GLY A 110 20.66 10.17 -1.49
C GLY A 110 21.39 10.40 -0.16
N THR A 111 22.68 10.73 -0.26
CA THR A 111 23.55 11.01 0.90
C THR A 111 23.08 12.19 1.75
N GLY A 112 22.32 13.11 1.16
CA GLY A 112 21.66 14.20 1.88
C GLY A 112 20.51 13.75 2.81
N ALA A 113 19.91 12.57 2.57
CA ALA A 113 18.83 12.02 3.38
C ALA A 113 19.34 11.01 4.41
N ILE A 114 20.24 10.13 3.99
CA ILE A 114 20.94 9.13 4.81
C ILE A 114 22.41 9.19 4.41
N SER A 115 23.29 9.55 5.33
CA SER A 115 24.72 9.74 5.06
C SER A 115 25.40 8.44 4.61
N GLU A 116 26.61 8.56 4.08
CA GLU A 116 27.46 7.40 3.81
C GLU A 116 27.93 6.73 5.11
N ASN A 117 28.01 7.48 6.21
CA ASN A 117 28.36 6.93 7.52
C ASN A 117 27.34 5.87 7.96
N VAL A 118 26.04 6.15 7.83
CA VAL A 118 24.98 5.15 8.12
C VAL A 118 25.12 3.90 7.25
N GLU A 119 25.43 4.07 5.97
CA GLU A 119 25.65 2.94 5.06
C GLU A 119 26.86 2.10 5.48
N ASN A 120 27.94 2.74 5.91
CA ASN A 120 29.12 2.06 6.42
C ASN A 120 28.84 1.33 7.73
N GLU A 121 28.06 1.93 8.64
CA GLU A 121 27.60 1.28 9.87
C GLU A 121 26.75 0.04 9.57
N LEU A 122 25.87 0.10 8.56
CA LEU A 122 25.07 -1.05 8.10
C LEU A 122 25.94 -2.17 7.50
N LYS A 123 26.96 -1.82 6.72
CA LYS A 123 27.94 -2.79 6.20
C LYS A 123 28.77 -3.41 7.32
N ALA A 124 29.18 -2.62 8.32
CA ALA A 124 29.97 -3.07 9.46
C ALA A 124 29.24 -4.09 10.34
N ILE A 125 27.90 -4.04 10.39
CA ILE A 125 27.07 -5.06 11.06
C ILE A 125 26.75 -6.26 10.16
N GLY A 126 27.31 -6.33 8.96
CA GLY A 126 27.26 -7.49 8.06
C GLY A 126 26.14 -7.47 7.01
N LEU A 127 25.54 -6.31 6.71
CA LEU A 127 24.51 -6.21 5.67
C LEU A 127 25.08 -5.83 4.30
N SER A 128 24.57 -6.48 3.26
CA SER A 128 24.75 -6.03 1.88
C SER A 128 23.85 -4.82 1.62
N CYS A 129 24.45 -3.65 1.38
CA CYS A 129 23.71 -2.40 1.22
C CYS A 129 23.53 -2.03 -0.26
N THR A 130 22.30 -1.74 -0.66
CA THR A 130 21.95 -1.17 -1.98
C THR A 130 21.29 0.18 -1.80
N ARG A 131 21.80 1.22 -2.43
CA ARG A 131 21.21 2.56 -2.36
C ARG A 131 20.41 2.88 -3.61
N ILE A 132 19.17 3.34 -3.43
CA ILE A 132 18.30 3.85 -4.49
C ILE A 132 18.07 5.33 -4.21
N SER A 133 18.61 6.19 -5.07
CA SER A 133 18.49 7.64 -4.96
C SER A 133 18.25 8.28 -6.31
N GLY A 134 17.40 9.31 -6.36
CA GLY A 134 17.37 10.24 -7.48
C GLY A 134 18.54 11.22 -7.35
N GLN A 135 19.28 11.45 -8.44
CA GLN A 135 20.25 12.53 -8.55
C GLN A 135 19.50 13.87 -8.40
N ALA A 136 19.35 14.36 -7.16
CA ALA A 136 18.50 15.50 -6.79
C ALA A 136 16.99 15.31 -7.08
N ARG A 137 16.14 16.10 -6.40
CA ARG A 137 14.66 16.05 -6.40
C ARG A 137 13.99 16.20 -7.79
N ASN A 138 14.79 16.36 -8.83
CA ASN A 138 14.41 16.81 -10.17
C ASN A 138 14.92 15.88 -11.29
N ASN A 139 15.68 14.81 -10.99
CA ASN A 139 16.11 13.87 -12.02
C ASN A 139 15.28 12.57 -12.04
N HIS A 140 14.78 12.27 -13.23
CA HIS A 140 13.74 11.29 -13.58
C HIS A 140 14.15 9.81 -13.42
N GLN A 141 15.05 9.45 -12.50
CA GLN A 141 15.54 8.05 -12.37
C GLN A 141 15.06 7.30 -11.12
N ALA A 142 14.69 7.99 -10.03
CA ALA A 142 14.02 7.36 -8.89
C ALA A 142 12.51 7.22 -9.09
N ILE A 143 11.94 8.16 -9.84
CA ILE A 143 10.51 8.24 -10.16
C ILE A 143 10.02 7.05 -11.01
N PRO A 144 10.73 6.55 -12.05
CA PRO A 144 10.25 5.43 -12.88
C PRO A 144 10.21 4.11 -12.13
N VAL A 145 11.13 3.86 -11.19
CA VAL A 145 11.15 2.60 -10.42
C VAL A 145 10.00 2.59 -9.41
N CYS A 146 9.78 3.69 -8.70
CA CYS A 146 8.71 3.80 -7.69
C CYS A 146 7.33 3.99 -8.32
N LEU A 147 7.17 4.91 -9.29
CA LEU A 147 5.90 5.11 -10.00
C LEU A 147 5.57 3.94 -10.93
N GLY A 148 6.55 3.33 -11.61
CA GLY A 148 6.33 2.15 -12.45
C GLY A 148 5.84 0.97 -11.63
N GLN A 149 6.42 0.72 -10.44
CA GLN A 149 5.97 -0.36 -9.57
C GLN A 149 4.64 -0.06 -8.86
N LEU A 150 4.40 1.19 -8.42
CA LEU A 150 3.09 1.65 -7.94
C LEU A 150 2.02 1.46 -9.00
N TYR A 151 2.32 1.83 -10.24
CA TYR A 151 1.42 1.74 -11.37
C TYR A 151 1.11 0.27 -11.72
N VAL A 152 2.12 -0.59 -11.79
CA VAL A 152 1.93 -2.04 -12.01
C VAL A 152 1.14 -2.68 -10.88
N ASN A 153 1.43 -2.34 -9.61
CA ASN A 153 0.71 -2.90 -8.47
C ASN A 153 -0.74 -2.38 -8.38
N MET A 154 -0.96 -1.09 -8.67
CA MET A 154 -2.28 -0.49 -8.77
C MET A 154 -3.08 -1.13 -9.92
N GLN A 155 -2.47 -1.32 -11.09
CA GLN A 155 -3.11 -2.02 -12.22
C GLN A 155 -3.42 -3.48 -11.91
N ALA A 156 -2.52 -4.20 -11.23
CA ALA A 156 -2.74 -5.58 -10.82
C ALA A 156 -3.89 -5.68 -9.82
N ARG A 157 -4.00 -4.72 -8.89
CA ARG A 157 -5.04 -4.68 -7.87
C ARG A 157 -6.39 -4.27 -8.44
N VAL A 158 -6.43 -3.28 -9.34
CA VAL A 158 -7.63 -2.94 -10.12
C VAL A 158 -8.07 -4.14 -10.99
N ARG A 159 -7.13 -4.86 -11.62
CA ARG A 159 -7.43 -6.08 -12.39
C ARG A 159 -7.98 -7.21 -11.53
N LEU A 160 -7.47 -7.38 -10.30
CA LEU A 160 -7.98 -8.34 -9.32
C LEU A 160 -9.39 -7.97 -8.83
N LEU A 161 -9.63 -6.69 -8.53
CA LEU A 161 -10.94 -6.19 -8.10
C LEU A 161 -11.98 -6.31 -9.23
N LEU A 162 -11.59 -5.99 -10.47
CA LEU A 162 -12.44 -6.20 -11.64
C LEU A 162 -12.74 -7.69 -11.86
N ARG A 163 -11.78 -8.60 -11.66
CA ARG A 163 -12.03 -10.06 -11.76
C ARG A 163 -12.91 -10.59 -10.62
N ALA A 164 -12.85 -9.99 -9.44
CA ALA A 164 -13.65 -10.41 -8.28
C ALA A 164 -15.10 -9.90 -8.34
N GLN A 165 -15.39 -8.85 -9.10
CA GLN A 165 -16.72 -8.24 -9.17
C GLN A 165 -17.44 -8.39 -10.51
N VAL A 166 -16.85 -9.05 -11.50
CA VAL A 166 -17.40 -9.10 -12.86
C VAL A 166 -17.63 -10.55 -13.29
N GLN A 167 -18.89 -10.99 -13.22
CA GLN A 167 -19.42 -12.03 -14.11
C GLN A 167 -19.18 -11.62 -15.57
N PRO A 168 -18.94 -12.58 -16.49
CA PRO A 168 -18.10 -12.37 -17.66
C PRO A 168 -18.61 -11.24 -18.55
N LEU A 169 -17.95 -10.08 -18.48
CA LEU A 169 -18.17 -9.01 -19.46
C LEU A 169 -17.51 -9.43 -20.78
N THR A 170 -18.35 -9.42 -21.81
CA THR A 170 -18.07 -9.82 -23.18
C THR A 170 -16.83 -9.13 -23.77
N GLY A 171 -16.20 -9.80 -24.74
CA GLY A 171 -14.81 -9.63 -25.22
C GLY A 171 -14.33 -8.23 -25.64
N SER A 172 -15.18 -7.21 -25.66
CA SER A 172 -14.81 -5.82 -25.95
C SER A 172 -13.96 -5.18 -24.84
N ALA A 173 -14.20 -5.54 -23.57
CA ALA A 173 -13.48 -4.96 -22.42
C ALA A 173 -12.03 -5.46 -22.28
N ILE A 174 -11.73 -6.64 -22.81
CA ILE A 174 -10.38 -7.23 -22.76
C ILE A 174 -9.44 -6.51 -23.72
N TYR A 175 -9.93 -6.03 -24.86
CA TYR A 175 -9.14 -5.33 -25.87
C TYR A 175 -8.62 -3.95 -25.40
N LEU A 176 -9.44 -3.21 -24.63
CA LEU A 176 -9.06 -1.91 -24.08
C LEU A 176 -7.92 -2.01 -23.06
N SER A 177 -7.83 -3.12 -22.32
CA SER A 177 -6.73 -3.36 -21.38
C SER A 177 -5.38 -3.59 -22.07
N ARG A 178 -5.39 -4.10 -23.31
CA ARG A 178 -4.17 -4.47 -24.04
C ARG A 178 -3.58 -3.26 -24.78
N ALA A 179 -4.42 -2.33 -25.24
CA ALA A 179 -3.99 -1.10 -25.90
C ALA A 179 -3.36 -0.07 -24.93
N PHE A 180 -3.79 -0.07 -23.66
CA PHE A 180 -3.28 0.84 -22.63
C PHE A 180 -1.85 0.50 -22.14
N LEU A 181 -1.36 -0.72 -22.42
CA LEU A 181 -0.12 -1.24 -21.85
C LEU A 181 1.14 -1.04 -22.70
N THR A 182 1.06 -0.54 -23.92
CA THR A 182 2.19 -0.68 -24.87
C THR A 182 2.88 0.60 -25.36
N LYS A 183 2.45 1.83 -25.03
CA LYS A 183 3.20 3.03 -25.48
C LYS A 183 3.30 4.14 -24.45
N SER A 184 4.49 4.27 -23.86
CA SER A 184 4.92 5.41 -23.03
C SER A 184 5.35 6.65 -23.84
N THR A 185 4.90 6.77 -25.09
CA THR A 185 5.26 7.86 -26.00
C THR A 185 4.01 8.28 -26.77
N MET A 186 3.11 9.01 -26.11
CA MET A 186 1.96 9.64 -26.77
C MET A 186 1.99 11.16 -26.49
N PRO A 187 1.78 12.01 -27.51
CA PRO A 187 1.76 13.46 -27.35
C PRO A 187 0.57 13.92 -26.49
N ASN A 188 0.74 15.06 -25.78
CA ASN A 188 -0.17 15.59 -24.76
C ASN A 188 -1.66 15.67 -25.16
N ILE A 189 -1.95 15.83 -26.46
CA ILE A 189 -3.34 15.93 -26.95
C ILE A 189 -4.09 14.60 -26.82
N VAL A 190 -3.39 13.49 -26.99
CA VAL A 190 -3.95 12.14 -26.88
C VAL A 190 -4.29 11.85 -25.42
N ILE A 191 -3.39 12.19 -24.49
CA ILE A 191 -3.62 12.03 -23.04
C ILE A 191 -4.87 12.78 -22.58
N THR A 192 -5.09 14.00 -23.09
CA THR A 192 -6.28 14.81 -22.75
C THR A 192 -7.58 14.18 -23.26
N ILE A 193 -7.59 13.65 -24.49
CA ILE A 193 -8.75 12.95 -25.06
C ILE A 193 -9.07 11.69 -24.25
N TYR A 194 -8.06 10.91 -23.87
CA TYR A 194 -8.26 9.72 -23.04
C TYR A 194 -8.69 10.06 -21.60
N ARG A 195 -8.26 11.20 -21.05
CA ARG A 195 -8.73 11.69 -19.75
C ARG A 195 -10.21 12.04 -19.78
N LEU A 196 -10.67 12.70 -20.84
CA LEU A 196 -12.08 13.06 -21.02
C LEU A 196 -12.95 11.82 -21.25
N GLN A 197 -12.46 10.84 -21.99
CA GLN A 197 -13.15 9.56 -22.21
C GLN A 197 -13.27 8.73 -20.92
N LEU A 198 -12.21 8.68 -20.12
CA LEU A 198 -12.23 7.94 -18.85
C LEU A 198 -13.15 8.61 -17.81
N ILE A 199 -13.23 9.95 -17.81
CA ILE A 199 -14.12 10.73 -16.93
C ILE A 199 -15.59 10.52 -17.32
N SER A 200 -15.92 10.42 -18.62
CA SER A 200 -17.30 10.16 -19.06
C SER A 200 -17.76 8.74 -18.69
N GLU A 201 -16.88 7.75 -18.78
CA GLU A 201 -17.19 6.37 -18.39
C GLU A 201 -17.32 6.22 -16.86
N LEU A 202 -16.48 6.91 -16.08
CA LEU A 202 -16.60 6.92 -14.61
C LEU A 202 -17.87 7.64 -14.13
N SER A 203 -18.28 8.73 -14.79
CA SER A 203 -19.54 9.42 -14.42
C SER A 203 -20.77 8.57 -14.74
N ALA A 204 -20.75 7.83 -15.86
CA ALA A 204 -21.80 6.88 -16.22
C ALA A 204 -21.88 5.69 -15.26
N ALA A 205 -20.73 5.21 -14.76
CA ALA A 205 -20.67 4.16 -13.75
C ALA A 205 -21.20 4.66 -12.38
N LEU A 206 -20.84 5.88 -11.97
CA LEU A 206 -21.33 6.50 -10.74
C LEU A 206 -22.84 6.79 -10.78
N SER A 207 -23.36 7.23 -11.92
CA SER A 207 -24.81 7.40 -12.16
C SER A 207 -25.59 6.10 -11.96
N LYS A 208 -25.04 4.97 -12.44
CA LYS A 208 -25.64 3.64 -12.23
C LYS A 208 -25.62 3.22 -10.77
N LEU A 209 -24.58 3.55 -10.01
CA LEU A 209 -24.50 3.24 -8.58
C LEU A 209 -25.48 4.07 -7.73
N ASN A 210 -25.72 5.33 -8.09
CA ASN A 210 -26.68 6.20 -7.40
C ASN A 210 -28.15 5.81 -7.66
N LYS A 211 -28.42 4.93 -8.63
CA LYS A 211 -29.76 4.36 -8.88
C LYS A 211 -30.10 3.19 -7.94
N TYR A 212 -29.11 2.68 -7.20
CA TYR A 212 -29.26 1.59 -6.22
C TYR A 212 -29.14 2.09 -4.77
N ARG A 213 -29.30 3.39 -4.55
CA ARG A 213 -29.36 4.04 -3.23
C ARG A 213 -30.73 4.68 -3.05
#